data_AF-A0A1S2ZSU1-F1
#
_entry.id   AF-A0A1S2ZSU1-F1
#
_cell.length_a   1.000
_cell.length_b   1.000
_cell.length_c   1.000
_cell.angle_alpha   90.00
_cell.angle_beta   90.00
_cell.angle_gamma   90.00
#
_symmetry.space_group_name_H-M   'P 1'
#
loop_
_entity.id
_entity.type
_entity.pdbx_description
1 polymer ?
#
loop_
_entity_poly.entity_id
_entity_poly.type
_entity_poly.pdbx_seq_one_letter_code
_entity_poly.pdbx_strand_id
1 'polypeptide(L)'
;MSSLSTSIFSSLAFSLGLLLGMATALPIHETTSASSHGDATLSTTAFSSKTEGSIRYILGKISELKQEICENHSMCRNGMVALEDNNLNFPQITEDGGCLPSGFNKDTCLNTITTSLSEYQPYLNYLQENYNLNERTAIDIQTYFKVLIRILKQMENNADEITTPNPVKYDTLSKMLRSQNNWQMNTTFYLTLQSLERFLQYTVRAIRMM
;
A
#
# COMPACT_ATOMS: atom_id res chain seq x y z
N MET A 1 26.49 41.66 -49.22
CA MET A 1 26.20 41.17 -50.57
C MET A 1 25.74 39.73 -50.43
N SER A 2 24.57 39.23 -50.78
CA SER A 2 23.31 39.68 -51.40
C SER A 2 22.38 38.45 -51.21
N SER A 3 21.22 38.49 -50.54
CA SER A 3 19.90 39.01 -50.95
C SER A 3 19.10 38.13 -51.94
N LEU A 4 17.81 37.97 -51.59
CA LEU A 4 16.58 37.64 -52.35
C LEU A 4 16.28 36.15 -52.62
N SER A 5 15.16 35.57 -52.16
CA SER A 5 13.72 35.93 -52.19
C SER A 5 13.04 35.64 -53.53
N THR A 6 12.00 34.79 -53.49
CA THR A 6 10.77 34.80 -54.30
C THR A 6 9.77 33.82 -53.63
N SER A 7 8.43 33.91 -53.70
CA SER A 7 7.44 34.98 -53.84
C SER A 7 6.11 34.31 -54.27
N ILE A 8 5.04 34.47 -53.46
CA ILE A 8 3.64 34.87 -53.83
C ILE A 8 2.82 33.86 -54.72
N PHE A 9 1.57 33.48 -54.44
CA PHE A 9 0.26 34.17 -54.71
C PHE A 9 -0.90 33.33 -54.11
N SER A 10 -1.74 33.88 -53.21
CA SER A 10 -3.14 34.41 -53.41
C SER A 10 -4.15 33.37 -53.94
N SER A 11 -5.43 33.29 -53.60
CA SER A 11 -6.41 34.15 -52.90
C SER A 11 -7.70 33.31 -52.74
N LEU A 12 -8.59 33.62 -51.79
CA LEU A 12 -10.04 33.81 -52.00
C LEU A 12 -10.79 33.90 -50.66
N ALA A 13 -11.33 35.09 -50.42
CA ALA A 13 -12.28 35.39 -49.37
C ALA A 13 -13.66 34.80 -49.70
N PHE A 14 -14.42 34.42 -48.67
CA PHE A 14 -15.88 34.47 -48.72
C PHE A 14 -16.42 34.78 -47.33
N SER A 15 -17.00 35.96 -47.20
CA SER A 15 -17.87 36.41 -46.10
C SER A 15 -19.22 35.68 -46.15
N LEU A 16 -19.79 35.31 -45.01
CA LEU A 16 -21.23 35.11 -44.70
C LEU A 16 -21.28 34.60 -43.24
N GLY A 17 -22.12 35.01 -42.29
CA GLY A 17 -23.29 35.86 -42.25
C GLY A 17 -23.86 35.82 -40.81
N LEU A 18 -24.66 36.84 -40.50
CA LEU A 18 -25.41 37.17 -39.28
C LEU A 18 -25.64 36.10 -38.18
N LEU A 19 -25.33 36.51 -36.95
CA LEU A 19 -25.90 36.01 -35.69
C LEU A 19 -27.41 36.28 -35.62
N LEU A 20 -28.20 35.22 -35.47
CA LEU A 20 -29.58 35.29 -35.00
C LEU A 20 -29.77 34.26 -33.89
N GLY A 21 -30.03 34.77 -32.69
CA GLY A 21 -30.26 33.99 -31.48
C GLY A 21 -31.61 33.28 -31.52
N MET A 22 -31.63 32.07 -30.96
CA MET A 22 -32.86 31.40 -30.55
C MET A 22 -32.78 31.19 -29.04
N ALA A 23 -33.60 31.95 -28.31
CA ALA A 23 -33.89 31.67 -26.92
C ALA A 23 -34.69 30.36 -26.86
N THR A 24 -34.12 29.33 -26.27
CA THR A 24 -34.86 28.13 -25.89
C THR A 24 -35.17 28.24 -24.40
N ALA A 25 -36.44 28.47 -24.09
CA ALA A 25 -36.95 28.32 -22.74
C ALA A 25 -36.96 26.82 -22.41
N LEU A 26 -36.13 26.40 -21.44
CA LEU A 26 -36.21 25.06 -20.86
C LEU A 26 -37.23 25.07 -19.71
N PRO A 27 -38.24 24.18 -19.71
CA PRO A 27 -39.06 23.98 -18.53
C PRO A 27 -38.22 23.26 -17.46
N ILE A 28 -38.30 23.77 -16.23
CA ILE A 28 -37.84 23.08 -15.04
C ILE A 28 -38.69 21.81 -14.91
N HIS A 29 -38.12 20.66 -15.25
CA HIS A 29 -38.65 19.38 -14.82
C HIS A 29 -37.85 18.92 -13.61
N GLU A 30 -38.42 19.17 -12.45
CA GLU A 30 -38.15 18.42 -11.22
C GLU A 30 -38.30 16.93 -11.54
N THR A 31 -37.18 16.22 -11.59
CA THR A 31 -37.15 14.76 -11.60
C THR A 31 -36.37 14.32 -10.38
N THR A 32 -37.11 14.25 -9.28
CA THR A 32 -36.82 13.36 -8.16
C THR A 32 -36.86 11.92 -8.70
N SER A 33 -35.71 11.39 -9.05
CA SER A 33 -35.48 9.94 -9.01
C SER A 33 -34.06 9.69 -8.52
N ALA A 34 -33.97 9.40 -7.23
CA ALA A 34 -32.78 8.86 -6.60
C ALA A 34 -32.36 7.57 -7.33
N SER A 35 -31.15 7.57 -7.87
CA SER A 35 -30.35 6.35 -8.04
C SER A 35 -28.94 6.63 -7.54
N SER A 36 -28.81 6.59 -6.21
CA SER A 36 -27.51 6.56 -5.53
C SER A 36 -26.92 5.16 -5.70
N HIS A 37 -26.34 4.89 -6.87
CA HIS A 37 -25.46 3.74 -7.10
C HIS A 37 -24.07 4.17 -7.63
N GLY A 38 -23.85 5.48 -7.83
CA GLY A 38 -22.59 6.01 -8.38
C GLY A 38 -21.49 6.29 -7.34
N ASP A 39 -21.83 6.61 -6.09
CA ASP A 39 -20.86 7.09 -5.10
C ASP A 39 -20.06 5.99 -4.40
N ALA A 40 -20.68 4.83 -4.15
CA ALA A 40 -20.04 3.71 -3.45
C ALA A 40 -18.93 3.07 -4.30
N THR A 41 -19.15 2.94 -5.60
CA THR A 41 -18.18 2.37 -6.56
C THR A 41 -16.98 3.29 -6.73
N LEU A 42 -17.20 4.61 -6.86
CA LEU A 42 -16.12 5.59 -7.01
C LEU A 42 -15.23 5.63 -5.76
N SER A 43 -15.84 5.59 -4.57
CA SER A 43 -15.14 5.55 -3.29
C SER A 43 -14.29 4.27 -3.15
N THR A 44 -14.87 3.10 -3.46
CA THR A 44 -14.14 1.80 -3.38
C THR A 44 -12.95 1.76 -4.33
N THR A 45 -13.09 2.28 -5.55
CA THR A 45 -12.01 2.31 -6.55
C THR A 45 -10.88 3.26 -6.12
N ALA A 46 -11.23 4.41 -5.52
CA ALA A 46 -10.26 5.35 -4.95
C ALA A 46 -9.50 4.74 -3.75
N PHE A 47 -10.20 4.00 -2.87
CA PHE A 47 -9.56 3.28 -1.76
C PHE A 47 -8.59 2.20 -2.24
N SER A 48 -8.99 1.40 -3.23
CA SER A 48 -8.16 0.33 -3.80
C SER A 48 -6.87 0.90 -4.41
N SER A 49 -6.98 1.94 -5.25
CA SER A 49 -5.82 2.60 -5.86
C SER A 49 -4.88 3.26 -4.85
N LYS A 50 -5.43 3.94 -3.84
CA LYS A 50 -4.64 4.53 -2.74
C LYS A 50 -3.91 3.47 -1.93
N THR A 51 -4.59 2.36 -1.62
CA THR A 51 -4.03 1.21 -0.90
C THR A 51 -2.90 0.58 -1.69
N GLU A 52 -3.11 0.29 -2.97
CA GLU A 52 -2.08 -0.29 -3.85
C GLU A 52 -0.86 0.64 -3.97
N GLY A 53 -1.07 1.95 -4.12
CA GLY A 53 0.00 2.93 -4.14
C GLY A 53 0.84 2.93 -2.85
N SER A 54 0.17 2.90 -1.69
CA SER A 54 0.85 2.80 -0.39
C SER A 54 1.65 1.50 -0.26
N ILE A 55 1.07 0.37 -0.66
CA ILE A 55 1.77 -0.93 -0.61
C ILE A 55 2.98 -0.93 -1.54
N ARG A 56 2.86 -0.42 -2.76
CA ARG A 56 3.96 -0.36 -3.73
C ARG A 56 5.13 0.47 -3.21
N TYR A 57 4.84 1.59 -2.55
CA TYR A 57 5.87 2.40 -1.92
C TYR A 57 6.62 1.62 -0.83
N ILE A 58 5.88 0.96 0.08
CA ILE A 58 6.47 0.14 1.15
C ILE A 58 7.32 -0.99 0.56
N LEU A 59 6.84 -1.68 -0.47
CA LEU A 59 7.58 -2.75 -1.14
C LEU A 59 8.90 -2.25 -1.75
N GLY A 60 8.91 -1.05 -2.34
CA GLY A 60 10.14 -0.42 -2.83
C GLY A 60 11.16 -0.19 -1.72
N LYS A 61 10.71 0.33 -0.57
CA LYS A 61 11.56 0.54 0.61
C LYS A 61 12.05 -0.75 1.26
N ILE A 62 11.20 -1.78 1.31
CA ILE A 62 11.59 -3.13 1.74
C ILE A 62 12.70 -3.68 0.85
N SER A 63 12.57 -3.54 -0.48
CA SER A 63 13.59 -4.02 -1.42
C SER A 63 14.94 -3.32 -1.19
N GLU A 64 14.93 -2.00 -1.02
CA GLU A 64 16.11 -1.19 -0.71
C GLU A 64 16.81 -1.70 0.57
N LEU A 65 16.05 -1.83 1.66
CA LEU A 65 16.61 -2.21 2.95
C LEU A 65 17.10 -3.66 2.99
N LYS A 66 16.38 -4.59 2.34
CA LYS A 66 16.82 -5.98 2.24
C LYS A 66 18.14 -6.09 1.49
N GLN A 67 18.29 -5.35 0.38
CA GLN A 67 19.52 -5.34 -0.39
C GLN A 67 20.69 -4.84 0.47
N GLU A 68 20.48 -3.74 1.20
CA GLU A 68 21.51 -3.19 2.09
C GLU A 68 21.91 -4.16 3.20
N ILE A 69 20.95 -4.83 3.84
CA ILE A 69 21.22 -5.88 4.83
C ILE A 69 22.04 -7.01 4.19
N CYS A 70 21.72 -7.42 2.97
CA CYS A 70 22.43 -8.47 2.25
C CYS A 70 23.87 -8.09 1.84
N GLU A 71 24.11 -6.83 1.53
CA GLU A 71 25.42 -6.33 1.12
C GLU A 71 26.34 -6.17 2.34
N ASN A 72 25.79 -5.66 3.44
CA ASN A 72 26.54 -5.38 4.67
C ASN A 72 26.68 -6.59 5.59
N HIS A 73 25.80 -7.58 5.46
CA HIS A 73 25.85 -8.83 6.22
C HIS A 73 25.89 -10.01 5.25
N SER A 74 26.84 -10.93 5.42
CA SER A 74 27.01 -12.13 4.59
C SER A 74 25.82 -13.10 4.59
N MET A 75 24.70 -12.71 5.19
CA MET A 75 23.46 -13.46 5.40
C MET A 75 22.79 -13.94 4.12
N CYS A 76 22.87 -13.17 3.04
CA CYS A 76 22.18 -13.49 1.80
C CYS A 76 23.02 -14.32 0.83
N ARG A 77 24.31 -14.51 1.14
CA ARG A 77 25.21 -15.31 0.32
C ARG A 77 24.95 -16.80 0.63
N ASN A 78 24.69 -17.59 -0.40
CA ASN A 78 24.47 -19.05 -0.34
C ASN A 78 23.15 -19.54 0.27
N GLY A 79 22.11 -18.71 0.39
CA GLY A 79 20.80 -19.15 0.88
C GLY A 79 20.79 -19.58 2.36
N MET A 80 21.90 -19.36 3.09
CA MET A 80 22.01 -19.57 4.54
C MET A 80 21.35 -18.46 5.34
N VAL A 81 20.15 -18.05 4.93
CA VAL A 81 19.22 -17.47 5.90
C VAL A 81 18.80 -18.66 6.75
N ALA A 82 19.56 -18.94 7.81
CA ALA A 82 19.29 -20.01 8.74
C ALA A 82 17.96 -19.70 9.45
N LEU A 83 16.87 -20.16 8.83
CA LEU A 83 15.52 -20.11 9.38
C LEU A 83 15.42 -20.90 10.69
N GLU A 84 16.34 -21.83 10.92
CA GLU A 84 16.34 -22.78 12.03
C GLU A 84 16.76 -22.16 13.38
N ASP A 85 17.48 -21.04 13.39
CA ASP A 85 17.94 -20.40 14.64
C ASP A 85 16.95 -19.36 15.22
N ASN A 86 15.86 -19.04 14.49
CA ASN A 86 14.92 -17.99 14.89
C ASN A 86 13.49 -18.53 15.04
N ASN A 87 13.02 -18.68 16.27
CA ASN A 87 11.63 -19.01 16.64
C ASN A 87 10.65 -17.84 16.39
N LEU A 88 10.71 -17.20 15.21
CA LEU A 88 9.84 -16.09 14.83
C LEU A 88 8.56 -16.61 14.16
N ASN A 89 7.41 -16.23 14.73
CA ASN A 89 6.10 -16.50 14.15
C ASN A 89 5.56 -15.24 13.47
N PHE A 90 5.70 -15.14 12.15
CA PHE A 90 5.13 -14.03 11.40
C PHE A 90 3.66 -14.26 11.08
N PRO A 91 2.85 -13.20 11.00
CA PRO A 91 1.45 -13.29 10.57
C PRO A 91 1.30 -13.92 9.18
N GLN A 92 0.28 -14.75 9.02
CA GLN A 92 -0.09 -15.38 7.75
C GLN A 92 -1.60 -15.33 7.60
N ILE A 93 -2.07 -15.23 6.35
CA ILE A 93 -3.51 -15.34 6.05
C ILE A 93 -3.80 -16.81 5.77
N THR A 94 -4.69 -17.39 6.57
CA THR A 94 -5.19 -18.76 6.44
C THR A 94 -6.43 -18.80 5.57
N GLU A 95 -6.90 -20.01 5.21
CA GLU A 95 -8.11 -20.19 4.38
C GLU A 95 -9.35 -19.55 5.04
N ASP A 96 -9.47 -19.66 6.36
CA ASP A 96 -10.55 -19.09 7.16
C ASP A 96 -10.56 -17.55 7.16
N GLY A 97 -9.50 -16.91 6.69
CA GLY A 97 -9.38 -15.45 6.62
C GLY A 97 -10.29 -14.80 5.59
N GLY A 98 -11.08 -15.56 4.82
CA GLY A 98 -12.06 -15.03 3.86
C GLY A 98 -11.43 -14.28 2.67
N CYS A 99 -10.11 -14.35 2.49
CA CYS A 99 -9.38 -13.66 1.45
C CYS A 99 -9.06 -14.53 0.23
N LEU A 100 -9.41 -15.82 0.25
CA LEU A 100 -9.24 -16.71 -0.90
C LEU A 100 -10.40 -16.59 -1.87
N PRO A 101 -10.18 -16.80 -3.19
CA PRO A 101 -11.26 -16.74 -4.18
C PRO A 101 -12.42 -17.68 -3.84
N SER A 102 -12.11 -18.90 -3.39
CA SER A 102 -13.09 -19.83 -2.83
C SER A 102 -13.42 -19.41 -1.39
N GLY A 103 -14.62 -18.88 -1.16
CA GLY A 103 -15.03 -18.42 0.17
C GLY A 103 -14.68 -16.96 0.47
N PHE A 104 -14.48 -16.14 -0.56
CA PHE A 104 -14.21 -14.72 -0.38
C PHE A 104 -15.33 -14.01 0.39
N ASN A 105 -14.95 -13.28 1.44
CA ASN A 105 -15.83 -12.41 2.21
C ASN A 105 -15.09 -11.10 2.49
N LYS A 106 -15.60 -9.99 1.95
CA LYS A 106 -14.94 -8.67 1.99
C LYS A 106 -14.61 -8.23 3.41
N ASP A 107 -15.59 -8.25 4.31
CA ASP A 107 -15.43 -7.74 5.68
C ASP A 107 -14.49 -8.62 6.50
N THR A 108 -14.64 -9.95 6.38
CA THR A 108 -13.77 -10.93 7.04
C THR A 108 -12.33 -10.82 6.54
N CYS A 109 -12.16 -10.67 5.23
CA CYS A 109 -10.85 -10.52 4.61
C CYS A 109 -10.16 -9.23 5.04
N LEU A 110 -10.88 -8.11 4.99
CA LEU A 110 -10.34 -6.81 5.36
C LEU A 110 -9.92 -6.80 6.84
N ASN A 111 -10.79 -7.29 7.74
CA ASN A 111 -10.47 -7.43 9.16
C ASN A 111 -9.25 -8.34 9.41
N THR A 112 -9.15 -9.46 8.69
CA THR A 112 -8.01 -10.38 8.78
C THR A 112 -6.71 -9.71 8.33
N ILE A 113 -6.73 -8.98 7.21
CA ILE A 113 -5.59 -8.21 6.72
C ILE A 113 -5.16 -7.16 7.75
N THR A 114 -6.10 -6.34 8.21
CA THR A 114 -5.82 -5.23 9.15
C THR A 114 -5.27 -5.74 10.48
N THR A 115 -5.86 -6.82 11.02
CA THR A 115 -5.39 -7.47 12.26
C THR A 115 -3.98 -8.03 12.07
N SER A 116 -3.75 -8.77 10.98
CA SER A 116 -2.44 -9.36 10.68
C SER A 116 -1.36 -8.31 10.45
N LEU A 117 -1.68 -7.18 9.79
CA LEU A 117 -0.75 -6.05 9.66
C LEU A 117 -0.43 -5.44 11.04
N SER A 118 -1.40 -5.34 11.93
CA SER A 118 -1.15 -4.83 13.29
C SER A 118 -0.18 -5.73 14.06
N GLU A 119 -0.19 -7.05 13.81
CA GLU A 119 0.79 -7.99 14.39
C GLU A 119 2.23 -7.84 13.85
N TYR A 120 2.44 -7.18 12.71
CA TYR A 120 3.79 -6.85 12.23
C TYR A 120 4.43 -5.65 12.94
N GLN A 121 3.63 -4.78 13.57
CA GLN A 121 4.12 -3.54 14.19
C GLN A 121 5.28 -3.73 15.19
N PRO A 122 5.28 -4.75 16.06
CA PRO A 122 6.36 -4.95 17.03
C PRO A 122 7.70 -5.24 16.35
N TYR A 123 7.69 -6.02 15.26
CA TYR A 123 8.88 -6.34 14.47
C TYR A 123 9.42 -5.11 13.76
N LEU A 124 8.54 -4.28 13.20
CA LEU A 124 8.95 -3.05 12.52
C LEU A 124 9.40 -1.95 13.48
N ASN A 125 8.85 -1.88 14.69
CA ASN A 125 9.39 -1.03 15.75
C ASN A 125 10.81 -1.47 16.13
N TYR A 126 11.01 -2.78 16.33
CA TYR A 126 12.34 -3.32 16.63
C TYR A 126 13.36 -3.03 15.50
N LEU A 127 12.97 -3.20 14.24
CA LEU A 127 13.75 -2.79 13.07
C LEU A 127 14.12 -1.30 13.12
N GLN A 128 13.13 -0.41 13.28
CA GLN A 128 13.36 1.04 13.28
C GLN A 128 14.27 1.47 14.45
N GLU A 129 14.09 0.89 15.64
CA GLU A 129 14.84 1.24 16.85
C GLU A 129 16.31 0.81 16.80
N ASN A 130 16.64 -0.23 16.02
CA ASN A 130 17.93 -0.90 16.11
C ASN A 130 18.72 -0.93 14.78
N TYR A 131 18.08 -0.62 13.65
CA TYR A 131 18.77 -0.53 12.35
C TYR A 131 19.35 0.87 12.11
N ASN A 132 20.67 0.97 12.15
CA ASN A 132 21.38 2.26 12.13
C ASN A 132 22.07 2.60 10.80
N LEU A 133 22.18 1.66 9.86
CA LEU A 133 22.88 1.88 8.58
C LEU A 133 22.06 2.76 7.62
N ASN A 134 20.74 2.60 7.63
CA ASN A 134 19.80 3.39 6.83
C ASN A 134 18.51 3.65 7.63
N GLU A 135 18.67 4.45 8.68
CA GLU A 135 17.62 4.84 9.60
C GLU A 135 16.42 5.45 8.86
N ARG A 136 16.67 6.26 7.82
CA ARG A 136 15.62 6.89 7.03
C ARG A 136 14.71 5.87 6.35
N THR A 137 15.27 4.86 5.69
CA THR A 137 14.46 3.84 5.02
C THR A 137 13.69 2.98 6.03
N ALA A 138 14.28 2.67 7.20
CA ALA A 138 13.55 1.99 8.27
C ALA A 138 12.38 2.83 8.83
N ILE A 139 12.60 4.14 9.03
CA ILE A 139 11.56 5.10 9.44
C ILE A 139 10.46 5.21 8.37
N ASP A 140 10.83 5.29 7.09
CA ASP A 140 9.88 5.38 5.98
C ASP A 140 8.99 4.13 5.95
N ILE A 141 9.57 2.92 6.03
CA ILE A 141 8.80 1.67 6.10
C ILE A 141 7.77 1.75 7.22
N GLN A 142 8.18 2.10 8.44
CA GLN A 142 7.27 2.13 9.59
C GLN A 142 6.19 3.22 9.48
N THR A 143 6.56 4.39 8.93
CA THR A 143 5.64 5.51 8.74
C THR A 143 4.55 5.16 7.74
N TYR A 144 4.94 4.68 6.56
CA TYR A 144 3.99 4.30 5.51
C TYR A 144 3.20 3.04 5.87
N PHE A 145 3.79 2.13 6.64
CA PHE A 145 3.08 0.98 7.20
C PHE A 145 1.92 1.40 8.12
N LYS A 146 2.15 2.37 9.02
CA LYS A 146 1.09 2.94 9.86
C LYS A 146 0.02 3.66 9.03
N VAL A 147 0.40 4.31 7.93
CA VAL A 147 -0.56 4.93 7.00
C VAL A 147 -1.42 3.87 6.31
N LEU A 148 -0.82 2.77 5.85
CA LEU A 148 -1.54 1.65 5.23
C LEU A 148 -2.61 1.07 6.17
N ILE A 149 -2.26 0.78 7.43
CA ILE A 149 -3.22 0.28 8.42
C ILE A 149 -4.40 1.26 8.60
N ARG A 150 -4.15 2.57 8.63
CA ARG A 150 -5.22 3.57 8.75
C ARG A 150 -6.13 3.59 7.53
N ILE A 151 -5.57 3.47 6.32
CA ILE A 151 -6.37 3.41 5.08
C ILE A 151 -7.29 2.19 5.10
N LEU A 152 -6.79 1.04 5.53
CA LEU A 152 -7.58 -0.20 5.58
C LEU A 152 -8.69 -0.14 6.63
N LYS A 153 -8.42 0.44 7.82
CA LYS A 153 -9.45 0.67 8.85
C LYS A 153 -10.56 1.61 8.40
N GLN A 154 -10.21 2.65 7.63
CA GLN A 154 -11.21 3.51 7.02
C GLN A 154 -12.13 2.76 6.06
N MET A 155 -11.61 1.74 5.37
CA MET A 155 -12.38 0.89 4.46
C MET A 155 -13.31 -0.08 5.21
N GLU A 156 -13.00 -0.45 6.46
CA GLU A 156 -13.87 -1.26 7.33
C GLU A 156 -15.08 -0.49 7.90
N ASN A 157 -15.18 0.82 7.63
CA ASN A 157 -16.05 1.76 8.36
C ASN A 157 -15.79 1.81 9.88
N ASN A 158 -14.70 1.21 10.35
CA ASN A 158 -14.28 1.13 11.75
C ASN A 158 -12.98 1.93 11.95
N ALA A 159 -13.05 3.24 11.70
CA ALA A 159 -11.87 4.11 11.74
C ALA A 159 -11.21 4.20 13.14
N ASP A 160 -11.96 3.92 14.20
CA ASP A 160 -11.54 4.18 15.59
C ASP A 160 -11.06 2.93 16.36
N GLU A 161 -11.31 1.72 15.86
CA GLU A 161 -10.87 0.51 16.54
C GLU A 161 -9.48 0.11 16.05
N ILE A 162 -8.44 0.61 16.72
CA ILE A 162 -7.11 0.04 16.55
C ILE A 162 -7.08 -1.31 17.25
N THR A 163 -7.26 -2.41 16.51
CA THR A 163 -7.03 -3.77 17.02
C THR A 163 -5.64 -3.80 17.63
N THR A 164 -5.62 -3.74 18.96
CA THR A 164 -4.38 -3.62 19.71
C THR A 164 -3.82 -5.04 19.79
N PRO A 165 -2.54 -5.25 19.45
CA PRO A 165 -1.93 -6.58 19.59
C PRO A 165 -2.15 -7.10 21.01
N ASN A 166 -2.38 -8.41 21.16
CA ASN A 166 -2.51 -9.02 22.48
C ASN A 166 -1.30 -8.60 23.35
N PRO A 167 -1.51 -7.88 24.47
CA PRO A 167 -0.43 -7.26 25.22
C PRO A 167 0.55 -8.28 25.80
N VAL A 168 0.07 -9.49 26.16
CA VAL A 168 0.92 -10.58 26.69
C VAL A 168 1.81 -11.16 25.59
N LYS A 169 1.26 -11.32 24.37
CA LYS A 169 2.01 -11.78 23.19
C LYS A 169 3.06 -10.74 22.80
N TYR A 170 2.71 -9.45 22.87
CA TYR A 170 3.61 -8.33 22.60
C TYR A 170 4.80 -8.26 23.56
N ASP A 171 4.55 -8.34 24.87
CA ASP A 171 5.61 -8.27 25.88
C ASP A 171 6.61 -9.42 25.75
N THR A 172 6.09 -10.63 25.53
CA THR A 172 6.92 -11.83 25.35
C THR A 172 7.78 -11.71 24.10
N LEU A 173 7.19 -11.30 22.98
CA LEU A 173 7.92 -11.05 21.74
C LEU A 173 8.99 -9.97 21.91
N SER A 174 8.64 -8.85 22.55
CA SER A 174 9.56 -7.73 22.76
C SER A 174 10.78 -8.12 23.61
N LYS A 175 10.58 -8.92 24.66
CA LYS A 175 11.69 -9.45 25.47
C LYS A 175 12.60 -10.36 24.65
N MET A 176 12.01 -11.25 23.84
CA MET A 176 12.76 -12.15 22.97
C MET A 176 13.59 -11.37 21.94
N LEU A 177 13.00 -10.38 21.25
CA LEU A 177 13.69 -9.54 20.28
C LEU A 177 14.87 -8.77 20.92
N ARG A 178 14.66 -8.17 22.08
CA ARG A 178 15.71 -7.41 22.80
C ARG A 178 16.86 -8.28 23.33
N SER A 179 16.67 -9.59 23.44
CA SER A 179 17.71 -10.53 23.88
C SER A 179 18.63 -11.01 22.76
N GLN A 180 18.33 -10.65 21.50
CA GLN A 180 19.07 -11.11 20.33
C GLN A 180 20.48 -10.51 20.27
N ASN A 181 21.45 -11.34 19.86
CA ASN A 181 22.76 -10.84 19.46
C ASN A 181 22.71 -10.20 18.06
N ASN A 182 23.81 -9.58 17.63
CA ASN A 182 23.86 -8.87 16.35
C ASN A 182 23.54 -9.75 15.12
N TRP A 183 23.92 -11.03 15.13
CA TRP A 183 23.57 -11.96 14.06
C TRP A 183 22.06 -12.22 14.05
N GLN A 184 21.48 -12.62 15.18
CA GLN A 184 20.04 -12.88 15.30
C GLN A 184 19.19 -11.66 14.95
N MET A 185 19.62 -10.46 15.37
CA MET A 185 18.96 -9.20 15.06
C MET A 185 18.90 -8.93 13.55
N ASN A 186 20.05 -8.99 12.86
CA ASN A 186 20.07 -8.74 11.41
C ASN A 186 19.32 -9.83 10.63
N THR A 187 19.34 -11.09 11.09
CA THR A 187 18.51 -12.15 10.51
C THR A 187 17.03 -11.87 10.72
N THR A 188 16.64 -11.40 11.92
CA THR A 188 15.27 -11.01 12.24
C THR A 188 14.78 -9.87 11.36
N PHE A 189 15.62 -8.86 11.09
CA PHE A 189 15.30 -7.78 10.17
C PHE A 189 15.02 -8.31 8.76
N TYR A 190 15.94 -9.12 8.22
CA TYR A 190 15.77 -9.69 6.88
C TYR A 190 14.49 -10.53 6.78
N LEU A 191 14.27 -11.42 7.76
CA LEU A 191 13.09 -12.30 7.78
C LEU A 191 11.78 -11.52 7.96
N THR A 192 11.78 -10.47 8.79
CA THR A 192 10.63 -9.57 8.95
C THR A 192 10.28 -8.91 7.62
N LEU A 193 11.26 -8.33 6.94
CA LEU A 193 11.09 -7.66 5.66
C LEU A 193 10.64 -8.64 4.57
N GLN A 194 11.23 -9.83 4.50
CA GLN A 194 10.84 -10.87 3.55
C GLN A 194 9.43 -11.40 3.80
N SER A 195 9.06 -11.59 5.06
CA SER A 195 7.72 -12.01 5.43
C SER A 195 6.68 -10.95 5.08
N LEU A 196 6.95 -9.69 5.46
CA LEU A 196 6.08 -8.56 5.17
C LEU A 196 5.92 -8.32 3.66
N GLU A 197 6.98 -8.46 2.88
CA GLU A 197 6.93 -8.36 1.41
C GLU A 197 5.90 -9.34 0.82
N ARG A 198 5.98 -10.62 1.21
CA ARG A 198 5.03 -11.65 0.76
C ARG A 198 3.61 -11.35 1.20
N PHE A 199 3.45 -10.90 2.45
CA PHE A 199 2.16 -10.53 3.00
C PHE A 199 1.53 -9.37 2.21
N LEU A 200 2.29 -8.30 1.95
CA LEU A 200 1.82 -7.13 1.21
C LEU A 200 1.47 -7.46 -0.26
N GLN A 201 2.25 -8.33 -0.91
CA GLN A 201 1.91 -8.83 -2.25
C GLN A 201 0.58 -9.60 -2.27
N TYR A 202 0.33 -10.41 -1.23
CA TYR A 202 -0.96 -11.06 -1.05
C TYR A 202 -2.08 -10.04 -0.81
N THR A 203 -1.86 -9.06 0.06
CA THR A 203 -2.83 -8.00 0.35
C THR A 203 -3.27 -7.27 -0.91
N VAL A 204 -2.35 -6.92 -1.81
CA VAL A 204 -2.71 -6.31 -3.10
C VAL A 204 -3.67 -7.18 -3.91
N ARG A 205 -3.45 -8.50 -3.93
CA ARG A 205 -4.35 -9.43 -4.63
C ARG A 205 -5.73 -9.46 -3.99
N ALA A 206 -5.79 -9.50 -2.66
CA ALA A 206 -7.05 -9.48 -1.92
C ALA A 206 -7.84 -8.17 -2.12
N ILE A 207 -7.16 -7.01 -2.04
CA ILE A 207 -7.77 -5.69 -2.25
C ILE A 207 -8.34 -5.54 -3.67
N ARG A 208 -7.73 -6.17 -4.68
CA ARG A 208 -8.25 -6.17 -6.06
C ARG A 208 -9.54 -6.98 -6.24
N MET A 209 -9.91 -7.81 -5.27
CA MET A 209 -11.17 -8.57 -5.27
C MET A 209 -12.31 -7.84 -4.52
N MET A 210 -12.01 -6.73 -3.83
CA MET A 210 -12.95 -5.95 -3.01
C MET A 210 -13.64 -4.83 -3.76
#